data_AF-A0A3N5E176-F1
#
_entry.id   AF-A0A3N5E176-F1
#
_cell.length_a   1.000
_cell.length_b   1.000
_cell.length_c   1.000
_cell.angle_alpha   90.00
_cell.angle_beta   90.00
_cell.angle_gamma   90.00
#
_symmetry.space_group_name_H-M   'P 1'
#
loop_
_entity.id
_entity.type
_entity.pdbx_description
1 polymer ?
#
loop_
_entity_poly.entity_id
_entity_poly.type
_entity_poly.pdbx_seq_one_letter_code
_entity_poly.pdbx_strand_id
1 'polypeptide(L)'
;MRWLALSVEADVEAVEAVSEILGRLGRGSAIEPLELSADASDEQALRPDPTAGYRVTAWIPDDADAADAVDRTQRALWHLRAFDLRPMSALSVTTTDDAAWATAWRDGYEPIRIGRLTIVPSWLDIP
;
A
#
# COMPACT_ATOMS: atom_id res chain seq x y z
N MET A 1 -0.40 -6.26 -18.05
CA MET A 1 0.23 -7.37 -17.31
C MET A 1 -0.54 -7.59 -16.02
N ARG A 2 -0.36 -8.74 -15.37
CA ARG A 2 -0.90 -9.02 -14.04
C ARG A 2 0.21 -8.92 -13.02
N TRP A 3 -0.14 -8.41 -11.84
CA TRP A 3 0.76 -8.25 -10.71
C TRP A 3 0.20 -8.96 -9.50
N LEU A 4 1.08 -9.43 -8.63
CA LEU A 4 0.72 -9.84 -7.28
C LEU A 4 1.13 -8.75 -6.30
N ALA A 5 0.19 -8.28 -5.51
CA ALA A 5 0.43 -7.42 -4.36
C ALA A 5 0.64 -8.32 -3.13
N LEU A 6 1.82 -8.21 -2.53
CA LEU A 6 2.23 -8.92 -1.32
C LEU A 6 2.18 -7.92 -0.16
N SER A 7 1.24 -8.11 0.78
CA SER A 7 0.98 -7.15 1.85
C SER A 7 1.13 -7.76 3.25
N VAL A 8 1.68 -6.98 4.17
CA VAL A 8 1.77 -7.29 5.60
C VAL A 8 1.38 -6.04 6.40
N GLU A 9 0.50 -6.20 7.38
CA GLU A 9 0.24 -5.18 8.39
C GLU A 9 1.19 -5.40 9.57
N ALA A 10 1.86 -4.34 9.99
CA ALA A 10 2.90 -4.41 11.01
C ALA A 10 2.77 -3.25 11.99
N ASP A 11 3.05 -3.53 13.26
CA ASP A 11 3.30 -2.50 14.26
C ASP A 11 4.41 -1.54 13.83
N VAL A 12 4.36 -0.29 14.30
CA VAL A 12 5.30 0.79 13.95
C VAL A 12 6.77 0.36 14.08
N GLU A 13 7.09 -0.42 15.11
CA GLU A 13 8.46 -0.88 15.35
C GLU A 13 8.90 -2.02 14.41
N ALA A 14 7.95 -2.77 13.85
CA ALA A 14 8.19 -3.87 12.92
C ALA A 14 8.19 -3.44 11.43
N VAL A 15 7.66 -2.24 11.11
CA VAL A 15 7.52 -1.73 9.73
C VAL A 15 8.84 -1.75 8.97
N GLU A 16 9.93 -1.32 9.60
CA GLU A 16 11.23 -1.24 8.95
C GLU A 16 11.74 -2.63 8.55
N ALA A 17 11.64 -3.60 9.47
CA ALA A 17 12.06 -4.97 9.23
C ALA A 17 11.20 -5.66 8.15
N VAL A 18 9.90 -5.42 8.16
CA VAL A 18 8.98 -5.90 7.12
C VAL A 18 9.30 -5.26 5.77
N SER A 19 9.58 -3.95 5.75
CA SER A 19 9.94 -3.19 4.53
C SER A 19 11.24 -3.70 3.93
N GLU A 20 12.23 -4.03 4.74
CA GLU A 20 13.48 -4.66 4.28
C GLU A 20 13.24 -6.03 3.65
N ILE A 21 12.33 -6.84 4.20
CA ILE A 21 12.01 -8.17 3.63
C ILE A 21 11.31 -7.99 2.27
N LEU A 22 10.26 -7.17 2.22
CA LEU A 22 9.46 -6.96 1.01
C LEU A 22 10.24 -6.18 -0.07
N GLY A 23 11.10 -5.24 0.33
CA GLY A 23 11.92 -4.43 -0.57
C GLY A 23 12.92 -5.24 -1.41
N ARG A 24 13.36 -6.41 -0.92
CA ARG A 24 14.24 -7.34 -1.66
C ARG A 24 13.61 -7.95 -2.90
N LEU A 25 12.29 -7.81 -3.07
CA LEU A 25 11.59 -8.22 -4.29
C LEU A 25 11.92 -7.32 -5.50
N GLY A 26 12.66 -6.22 -5.29
CA GLY A 26 13.41 -5.53 -6.34
C GLY A 26 12.61 -4.55 -7.19
N ARG A 27 11.35 -4.25 -6.82
CA ARG A 27 10.46 -3.36 -7.59
C ARG A 27 9.88 -2.19 -6.77
N GLY A 28 10.36 -2.03 -5.54
CA GLY A 28 9.85 -1.04 -4.59
C GLY A 28 8.70 -1.57 -3.72
N SER A 29 8.43 -0.86 -2.63
CA SER A 29 7.32 -1.12 -1.72
C SER A 29 6.62 0.20 -1.37
N ALA A 30 5.34 0.10 -1.02
CA ALA A 30 4.58 1.19 -0.43
C ALA A 30 4.36 0.92 1.06
N ILE A 31 4.35 1.98 1.85
CA ILE A 31 4.05 1.96 3.28
C ILE A 31 2.85 2.89 3.49
N GLU A 32 1.74 2.34 3.96
CA GLU A 32 0.48 3.04 4.15
C GLU A 32 0.08 2.97 5.63
N PRO A 33 -0.28 4.09 6.27
CA PRO A 33 -0.80 4.04 7.64
C PRO A 33 -2.13 3.29 7.66
N LEU A 34 -2.37 2.46 8.68
CA LEU A 34 -3.64 1.75 8.83
C LEU A 34 -4.77 2.70 9.24
N GLU A 35 -4.43 3.75 9.99
CA GLU A 35 -5.38 4.76 10.44
C GLU A 35 -4.82 6.17 10.24
N LEU A 36 -5.73 7.09 9.93
CA LEU A 36 -5.46 8.51 9.86
C LEU A 36 -6.22 9.22 10.99
N SER A 37 -5.56 10.14 11.68
CA SER A 37 -6.16 11.01 12.67
C SER A 37 -6.19 12.47 12.18
N ALA A 38 -7.18 13.23 12.62
CA ALA A 38 -7.27 14.66 12.32
C ALA A 38 -6.20 15.44 13.10
N ASP A 39 -5.56 16.39 12.45
CA ASP A 39 -4.63 17.30 13.11
C ASP A 39 -5.42 18.25 14.03
N ALA A 40 -5.01 18.33 15.30
CA ALA A 40 -5.65 19.21 16.29
C ALA A 40 -5.56 20.70 15.91
N SER A 41 -4.63 21.07 15.02
CA SER A 41 -4.46 22.45 14.53
C SER A 41 -5.20 22.74 13.22
N ASP A 42 -5.59 21.72 12.48
CA ASP A 42 -6.35 21.82 11.23
C ASP A 42 -7.14 20.51 11.03
N GLU A 43 -8.42 20.51 11.41
CA GLU A 43 -9.27 19.31 11.34
C GLU A 43 -9.45 18.77 9.91
N GLN A 44 -9.14 19.56 8.88
CA GLN A 44 -9.14 19.11 7.48
C GLN A 44 -7.83 18.43 7.07
N ALA A 45 -6.77 18.57 7.87
CA ALA A 45 -5.50 17.89 7.66
C ALA A 45 -5.50 16.52 8.36
N LEU A 46 -5.54 15.45 7.57
CA LEU A 46 -5.32 14.09 8.06
C LEU A 46 -3.82 13.79 8.17
N ARG A 47 -3.44 13.08 9.24
CA ARG A 47 -2.07 12.60 9.50
C ARG A 47 -2.11 11.12 9.88
N PRO A 48 -1.04 10.35 9.62
CA PRO A 48 -0.89 9.00 10.19
C PRO A 48 -1.10 9.02 11.70
N ASP A 49 -1.97 8.14 12.22
CA ASP A 49 -2.04 7.95 13.67
C ASP A 49 -0.72 7.32 14.15
N PRO A 50 0.04 7.98 15.05
CA PRO A 50 1.34 7.48 15.49
C PRO A 50 1.26 6.20 16.32
N THR A 51 0.06 5.82 16.78
CA THR A 51 -0.21 4.60 17.54
C THR A 51 -0.73 3.46 16.67
N ALA A 52 -1.16 3.76 15.44
CA ALA A 52 -1.57 2.75 14.47
C ALA A 52 -0.36 2.17 13.75
N GLY A 53 -0.47 0.88 13.39
CA GLY A 53 0.49 0.22 12.53
C GLY A 53 0.43 0.70 11.09
N TYR A 54 1.25 0.08 10.24
CA TYR A 54 1.29 0.36 8.81
C TYR A 54 1.08 -0.92 8.01
N ARG A 55 0.51 -0.78 6.82
CA ARG A 55 0.54 -1.80 5.78
C ARG A 55 1.72 -1.57 4.87
N VAL A 56 2.58 -2.58 4.75
CA VAL A 56 3.67 -2.61 3.78
C VAL A 56 3.25 -3.50 2.62
N THR A 57 3.30 -2.98 1.40
CA THR A 57 2.94 -3.71 0.18
C THR A 57 4.07 -3.66 -0.84
N ALA A 58 4.41 -4.80 -1.43
CA ALA A 58 5.30 -4.89 -2.58
C ALA A 58 4.60 -5.58 -3.75
N TRP A 59 4.97 -5.23 -4.97
CA TRP A 59 4.37 -5.79 -6.19
C TRP A 59 5.40 -6.58 -6.98
N ILE A 60 5.02 -7.78 -7.39
CA ILE A 60 5.81 -8.63 -8.28
C ILE A 60 4.99 -9.01 -9.52
N PRO A 61 5.62 -9.25 -10.68
CA PRO A 61 4.91 -9.78 -11.83
C PRO A 61 4.33 -11.16 -11.50
N ASP A 62 3.12 -11.43 -12.00
CA ASP A 62 2.51 -12.76 -11.94
C ASP A 62 3.07 -13.63 -13.08
N ASP A 63 4.31 -14.09 -12.90
CA ASP A 63 5.06 -14.94 -13.84
C ASP A 63 5.51 -16.27 -13.18
N ALA A 64 6.38 -17.01 -13.87
CA ALA A 64 6.82 -18.33 -13.41
C ALA A 64 7.63 -18.28 -12.09
N ASP A 65 8.24 -17.15 -11.76
CA ASP A 65 9.07 -17.00 -10.55
C ASP A 65 8.26 -16.50 -9.34
N ALA A 66 7.01 -16.07 -9.57
CA ALA A 66 6.16 -15.47 -8.55
C ALA A 66 5.90 -16.39 -7.34
N ALA A 67 5.65 -17.68 -7.58
CA ALA A 67 5.39 -18.65 -6.52
C ALA A 67 6.60 -18.83 -5.58
N ASP A 68 7.81 -18.90 -6.14
CA ASP A 68 9.05 -18.99 -5.35
C ASP A 68 9.31 -17.70 -4.57
N ALA A 69 9.04 -16.54 -5.17
CA ALA A 69 9.17 -15.25 -4.50
C ALA A 69 8.20 -15.12 -3.29
N VAL A 70 6.95 -15.57 -3.43
CA VAL A 70 5.96 -15.60 -2.33
C VAL A 70 6.45 -16.51 -1.20
N ASP A 71 6.88 -17.73 -1.53
CA ASP A 71 7.34 -18.73 -0.56
C ASP A 71 8.61 -18.28 0.19
N ARG A 72 9.58 -17.68 -0.51
CA ARG A 72 10.75 -17.05 0.13
C ARG A 72 10.37 -15.90 1.07
N THR A 73 9.43 -15.04 0.65
CA THR A 73 8.94 -13.93 1.47
C THR A 73 8.25 -14.46 2.73
N GLN A 74 7.40 -15.47 2.59
CA GLN A 74 6.68 -16.06 3.70
C GLN A 74 7.62 -16.71 4.72
N ARG A 75 8.69 -17.39 4.27
CA ARG A 75 9.75 -17.88 5.15
C ARG A 75 10.47 -16.76 5.89
N ALA A 76 10.86 -15.68 5.20
CA ALA A 76 11.54 -14.56 5.84
C ALA A 76 10.69 -13.91 6.94
N LEU A 77 9.40 -13.69 6.66
CA LEU A 77 8.43 -13.18 7.63
C LEU A 77 8.20 -14.15 8.81
N TRP A 78 8.20 -15.46 8.55
CA TRP A 78 8.12 -16.46 9.61
C TRP A 78 9.33 -16.40 10.56
N HIS A 79 10.55 -16.27 10.02
CA HIS A 79 11.75 -16.11 10.85
C HIS A 79 11.66 -14.82 11.67
N LEU A 80 11.19 -13.72 11.07
CA LEU A 80 11.01 -12.46 11.79
C LEU A 80 10.01 -12.61 12.96
N ARG A 81 8.89 -13.32 12.76
CA ARG A 81 7.92 -13.63 13.82
C ARG A 81 8.52 -14.44 14.97
N ALA A 82 9.44 -15.35 14.66
CA ALA A 82 10.04 -16.24 15.66
C ALA A 82 10.87 -15.48 16.72
N PHE A 83 11.27 -14.23 16.44
CA PHE A 83 12.00 -13.37 17.37
C PHE A 83 11.08 -12.45 18.21
N ASP A 84 9.76 -12.64 18.15
CA ASP A 84 8.74 -11.85 18.88
C ASP A 84 8.86 -10.33 18.68
N LEU A 85 9.17 -9.94 17.44
CA LEU A 85 9.55 -8.58 17.05
C LEU A 85 8.38 -7.59 16.94
N ARG A 86 7.32 -7.73 17.77
CA ARG A 86 6.02 -7.01 17.74
C ARG A 86 4.97 -7.64 16.80
N PRO A 87 3.67 -7.31 16.98
CA PRO A 87 2.59 -7.88 16.18
C PRO A 87 2.70 -7.57 14.68
N MET A 88 2.45 -8.58 13.85
CA MET A 88 2.29 -8.43 12.40
C MET A 88 1.37 -9.50 11.81
N SER A 89 0.67 -9.16 10.73
CA SER A 89 -0.25 -10.06 10.03
C SER A 89 0.47 -11.15 9.26
N ALA A 90 -0.24 -12.21 8.88
CA ALA A 90 0.24 -13.12 7.84
C ALA A 90 0.44 -12.37 6.51
N LEU A 91 1.27 -12.94 5.62
CA LEU A 91 1.42 -12.42 4.26
C LEU A 91 0.09 -12.59 3.51
N SER A 92 -0.45 -11.48 3.02
CA SER A 92 -1.58 -11.47 2.10
C SER A 92 -1.07 -11.37 0.67
N VAL A 93 -1.68 -12.11 -0.26
CA VAL A 93 -1.33 -12.07 -1.69
C VAL A 93 -2.61 -11.82 -2.49
N THR A 94 -2.66 -10.72 -3.23
CA THR A 94 -3.80 -10.38 -4.09
C THR A 94 -3.33 -10.12 -5.52
N THR A 95 -4.19 -10.39 -6.50
CA THR A 95 -3.88 -10.12 -7.91
C THR A 95 -4.40 -8.74 -8.31
N THR A 96 -3.57 -7.96 -8.98
CA THR A 96 -3.89 -6.63 -9.50
C THR A 96 -3.63 -6.57 -11.01
N ASP A 97 -4.59 -6.08 -11.78
CA ASP A 97 -4.44 -5.85 -13.21
C ASP A 97 -3.88 -4.43 -13.49
N ASP A 98 -2.90 -4.33 -14.41
CA ASP A 98 -2.29 -3.05 -14.82
C ASP A 98 -3.31 -1.98 -15.21
N ALA A 99 -4.34 -2.39 -15.96
CA ALA A 99 -5.36 -1.49 -16.48
C ALA A 99 -6.18 -0.87 -15.34
N ALA A 100 -6.45 -1.65 -14.29
CA ALA A 100 -7.18 -1.18 -13.11
C ALA A 100 -6.31 -0.22 -12.27
N TRP A 101 -5.00 -0.49 -12.14
CA TRP A 101 -4.09 0.38 -11.39
C TRP A 101 -3.96 1.78 -12.01
N ALA A 102 -3.81 1.86 -13.33
CA ALA A 102 -3.65 3.14 -14.03
C ALA A 102 -4.88 4.06 -13.96
N THR A 103 -6.06 3.50 -13.66
CA THR A 103 -7.33 4.23 -13.64
C THR A 103 -8.00 4.30 -12.27
N ALA A 104 -7.53 3.56 -11.26
CA ALA A 104 -8.17 3.48 -9.94
C ALA A 104 -8.38 4.86 -9.27
N TRP A 105 -7.44 5.80 -9.48
CA TRP A 105 -7.55 7.15 -8.95
C TRP A 105 -8.67 7.98 -9.59
N ARG A 106 -9.16 7.62 -10.78
CA ARG A 106 -10.19 8.37 -11.50
C ARG A 106 -11.53 8.36 -10.77
N ASP A 107 -11.82 7.28 -10.06
CA ASP A 107 -13.07 7.09 -9.31
C ASP A 107 -13.21 8.07 -8.14
N GLY A 108 -12.08 8.56 -7.61
CA GLY A 108 -12.05 9.52 -6.50
C GLY A 108 -11.73 10.96 -6.91
N TYR A 109 -11.63 11.27 -8.21
CA TYR A 109 -11.30 12.62 -8.66
C TYR A 109 -12.53 13.53 -8.70
N GLU A 110 -12.50 14.62 -7.94
CA GLU A 110 -13.53 15.68 -7.99
C GLU A 110 -13.06 16.87 -8.84
N PRO A 111 -13.90 17.41 -9.76
CA PRO A 111 -13.57 18.60 -10.53
C PRO A 111 -13.19 19.81 -9.65
N ILE A 112 -12.10 20.47 -10.01
CA ILE A 112 -11.55 21.58 -9.21
C ILE A 112 -12.05 22.91 -9.77
N ARG A 113 -12.69 23.73 -8.91
CA ARG A 113 -13.14 25.07 -9.28
C ARG A 113 -12.09 26.12 -8.96
N ILE A 114 -11.71 26.91 -9.97
CA ILE A 114 -10.79 28.05 -9.87
C ILE A 114 -11.52 29.31 -10.31
N GLY A 115 -12.12 30.03 -9.36
CA GLY A 115 -12.92 31.22 -9.61
C GLY A 115 -14.15 30.93 -10.48
N ARG A 116 -14.12 31.40 -11.74
CA ARG A 116 -15.18 31.19 -12.74
C ARG A 116 -14.92 29.99 -13.67
N LEU A 117 -13.75 29.35 -13.57
CA LEU A 117 -13.35 28.19 -14.37
C LEU A 117 -13.49 26.92 -13.53
N THR A 118 -13.86 25.82 -14.17
CA THR A 118 -13.84 24.48 -13.56
C THR A 118 -12.93 23.59 -14.40
N ILE A 119 -11.93 22.97 -13.76
CA ILE A 119 -11.07 21.97 -14.39
C ILE A 119 -11.79 20.63 -14.26
N VAL A 120 -12.35 20.16 -15.38
CA VAL A 120 -13.01 18.86 -15.48
C VAL A 120 -12.10 17.94 -16.31
N PRO A 121 -11.72 16.76 -15.79
CA PRO A 121 -10.96 15.80 -16.55
C PRO A 121 -11.81 15.21 -17.68
N SER A 122 -11.16 14.84 -18.79
CA SER A 122 -11.82 14.37 -20.02
C SER A 122 -12.73 13.14 -19.91
N TRP A 123 -12.65 12.41 -18.80
CA TRP A 123 -13.45 11.21 -18.53
C TRP A 123 -14.65 11.46 -17.61
N LEU A 124 -14.86 12.69 -17.12
CA LEU A 124 -16.04 13.08 -16.35
C LEU A 124 -16.97 13.92 -17.23
N ASP A 125 -18.28 13.70 -17.09
CA ASP A 125 -19.27 14.54 -17.73
C ASP A 125 -19.21 15.96 -17.16
N ILE A 126 -19.39 16.95 -18.03
CA ILE A 126 -19.43 18.35 -17.63
C ILE A 126 -20.78 18.59 -16.94
N PRO A 127 -20.80 19.00 -15.65
CA PRO A 127 -22.04 19.32 -14.95
C PRO A 127 -22.75 20.55 -15.52
#